data_AF-A0A9D7NKR9-F1
#
_entry.id   AF-A0A9D7NKR9-F1
#
_cell.length_a   1.000
_cell.length_b   1.000
_cell.length_c   1.000
_cell.angle_alpha   90.00
_cell.angle_beta   90.00
_cell.angle_gamma   90.00
#
_symmetry.space_group_name_H-M   'P 1'
#
loop_
_entity.id
_entity.type
_entity.pdbx_description
1 polymer ?
#
loop_
_entity_poly.entity_id
_entity_poly.type
_entity_poly.pdbx_seq_one_letter_code
_entity_poly.pdbx_strand_id
1 'polypeptide(L)'
;MVIAEKINAKKLWSAAPLAGAVAAAVNSVLFFVGSAAGLIDSSVIIPGANAPLTVIPVIASSLIPTLIAGLVLALLNYFLNKPWRVFTIVAAVLLVLSFANPLMIPGVPVTMVIWLNLMHIVVAGSVVYFFGRFTRNTRVLA
;
A
#
# COMPACT_ATOMS: atom_id res chain seq x y z
N MET A 1 -3.35 -8.68 32.90
CA MET A 1 -3.94 -9.31 31.70
C MET A 1 -3.12 -8.93 30.46
N VAL A 2 -2.46 -9.90 29.82
CA VAL A 2 -1.70 -9.68 28.59
C VAL A 2 -2.59 -10.07 27.41
N ILE A 3 -3.10 -9.09 26.66
CA ILE A 3 -3.83 -9.35 25.42
C ILE A 3 -2.80 -9.75 24.35
N ALA A 4 -2.75 -11.05 24.02
CA ALA A 4 -2.03 -11.54 22.86
C ALA A 4 -2.93 -11.38 21.62
N GLU A 5 -2.44 -10.64 20.64
CA GLU A 5 -3.07 -10.52 19.33
C GLU A 5 -2.34 -11.44 18.35
N LYS A 6 -3.08 -12.18 17.54
CA LYS A 6 -2.52 -13.00 16.46
C LYS A 6 -3.36 -12.81 15.20
N ILE A 7 -2.79 -13.14 14.06
CA ILE A 7 -3.52 -13.15 12.79
C ILE A 7 -3.69 -14.58 12.26
N ASN A 8 -4.71 -14.78 11.44
CA ASN A 8 -4.93 -16.01 10.69
C ASN A 8 -4.03 -16.01 9.43
N ALA A 9 -2.88 -16.66 9.52
CA ALA A 9 -1.91 -16.74 8.42
C ALA A 9 -2.48 -17.40 7.16
N LYS A 10 -3.38 -18.38 7.29
CA LYS A 10 -4.01 -19.02 6.13
C LYS A 10 -4.86 -18.03 5.33
N LYS A 11 -5.59 -17.14 6.02
CA LYS A 11 -6.38 -16.08 5.37
C LYS A 11 -5.51 -14.97 4.80
N LEU A 12 -4.29 -14.77 5.31
CA LEU A 12 -3.36 -13.78 4.76
C LEU A 12 -2.92 -14.13 3.33
N TRP A 13 -2.75 -15.42 3.03
CA TRP A 13 -2.38 -15.89 1.69
C TRP A 13 -3.38 -15.51 0.60
N SER A 14 -4.67 -15.42 0.93
CA SER A 14 -5.70 -14.93 -0.01
C SER A 14 -5.94 -13.42 0.13
N ALA A 15 -5.78 -12.85 1.32
CA ALA A 15 -5.96 -11.41 1.54
C ALA A 15 -4.89 -10.56 0.86
N ALA A 16 -3.63 -10.99 0.83
CA ALA A 16 -2.53 -10.29 0.17
C ALA A 16 -2.74 -10.06 -1.33
N PRO A 17 -2.95 -11.11 -2.17
CA PRO A 17 -3.20 -10.91 -3.59
C PRO A 17 -4.51 -10.17 -3.85
N LEU A 18 -5.56 -10.37 -3.04
CA LEU A 18 -6.82 -9.65 -3.19
C LEU A 18 -6.65 -8.14 -2.93
N ALA A 19 -5.96 -7.78 -1.85
CA ALA A 19 -5.66 -6.38 -1.54
C ALA A 19 -4.83 -5.74 -2.65
N GLY A 20 -3.83 -6.47 -3.17
CA GLY A 20 -2.98 -5.99 -4.25
C GLY A 20 -3.75 -5.80 -5.56
N ALA A 21 -4.62 -6.74 -5.91
CA ALA A 21 -5.46 -6.67 -7.10
C ALA A 21 -6.43 -5.48 -7.03
N VAL A 22 -7.08 -5.27 -5.88
CA VAL A 22 -7.97 -4.11 -5.67
C VAL A 22 -7.19 -2.81 -5.72
N ALA A 23 -6.03 -2.72 -5.04
CA ALA A 23 -5.19 -1.52 -5.07
C ALA A 23 -4.74 -1.19 -6.50
N ALA A 24 -4.26 -2.18 -7.25
CA ALA A 24 -3.82 -1.99 -8.63
C ALA A 24 -4.97 -1.60 -9.56
N ALA A 25 -6.15 -2.20 -9.40
CA ALA A 25 -7.32 -1.85 -10.20
C ALA A 25 -7.77 -0.41 -9.93
N VAL A 26 -7.95 -0.03 -8.66
CA VAL A 26 -8.36 1.33 -8.28
C VAL A 26 -7.31 2.35 -8.72
N ASN A 27 -6.02 2.08 -8.50
CA ASN A 27 -4.96 2.98 -8.96
C ASN A 27 -4.85 3.07 -10.48
N SER A 28 -5.11 1.99 -11.22
CA SER A 28 -5.16 2.08 -12.68
C SER A 28 -6.29 3.00 -13.14
N VAL A 29 -7.46 2.92 -12.49
CA VAL A 29 -8.58 3.85 -12.76
C VAL A 29 -8.18 5.28 -12.41
N LEU A 30 -7.59 5.52 -11.23
CA LEU A 30 -7.12 6.86 -10.84
C LEU A 30 -6.04 7.40 -11.79
N PHE A 31 -5.17 6.54 -12.31
CA PHE A 31 -4.18 6.93 -13.31
C PHE A 31 -4.86 7.44 -14.58
N PHE A 32 -5.79 6.65 -15.16
CA PHE A 32 -6.47 7.07 -16.38
C PHE A 32 -7.34 8.31 -16.18
N VAL A 33 -8.03 8.44 -15.04
CA VAL A 33 -8.80 9.64 -14.71
C VAL A 33 -7.88 10.86 -14.57
N GLY A 34 -6.77 10.73 -13.85
CA GLY A 34 -5.81 11.82 -13.67
C GLY A 34 -5.17 12.24 -14.99
N SER A 35 -4.80 11.28 -15.85
CA SER A 35 -4.24 11.57 -17.18
C SER A 35 -5.27 12.26 -18.09
N ALA A 36 -6.52 11.78 -18.10
CA ALA A 36 -7.60 12.40 -18.90
C ALA A 36 -7.98 13.81 -18.42
N ALA A 37 -7.85 14.07 -17.12
CA ALA A 37 -8.11 15.37 -16.51
C ALA A 37 -6.90 16.34 -16.59
N GLY A 38 -5.76 15.92 -17.17
CA GLY A 38 -4.53 16.71 -17.22
C GLY A 38 -3.81 16.86 -15.86
N LEU A 39 -4.16 16.03 -14.88
CA LEU A 39 -3.53 16.00 -13.55
C LEU A 39 -2.27 15.13 -13.51
N ILE A 40 -2.15 14.16 -14.43
CA ILE A 40 -0.96 13.33 -14.62
C ILE A 40 -0.41 13.57 -16.02
N ASP A 41 0.88 13.89 -16.10
CA ASP A 41 1.64 13.83 -17.34
C ASP A 41 2.38 12.48 -17.43
N SER A 42 1.98 11.62 -18.35
CA SER A 42 2.55 10.30 -18.55
C SER A 42 3.95 10.31 -19.17
N SER A 43 4.44 11.46 -19.62
CA SER A 43 5.82 11.63 -20.12
C SER A 43 6.83 11.86 -19.00
N VAL A 44 6.36 12.18 -17.79
CA VAL A 44 7.21 12.37 -16.62
C VAL A 44 7.96 11.09 -16.31
N ILE A 45 9.29 11.21 -16.19
CA ILE A 45 10.16 10.10 -15.83
C ILE A 45 10.14 9.91 -14.31
N ILE A 46 9.83 8.69 -13.89
CA ILE A 46 9.82 8.31 -12.49
C ILE A 46 11.28 8.26 -11.99
N PRO A 47 11.65 9.03 -10.95
CA PRO A 47 12.97 8.95 -10.35
C PRO A 47 13.27 7.53 -9.84
N GLY A 48 14.47 7.02 -10.12
CA GLY A 48 14.92 5.68 -9.71
C GLY A 48 14.51 4.55 -10.65
N ALA A 49 13.33 4.61 -11.28
CA ALA A 49 12.93 3.64 -12.31
C ALA A 49 13.44 3.99 -13.71
N ASN A 50 13.79 5.28 -13.95
CA ASN A 50 14.22 5.79 -15.26
C ASN A 50 13.27 5.42 -16.40
N ALA A 51 11.98 5.34 -16.09
CA ALA A 51 10.92 4.98 -17.01
C ALA A 51 9.75 5.98 -16.93
N PRO A 52 8.96 6.16 -18.00
CA PRO A 52 7.80 7.03 -17.98
C PRO A 52 6.72 6.54 -17.01
N LEU A 53 6.00 7.48 -16.40
CA LEU A 53 4.84 7.20 -15.56
C LEU A 53 3.67 6.70 -16.42
N THR A 54 3.64 5.39 -16.65
CA THR A 54 2.55 4.69 -17.35
C THR A 54 1.76 3.81 -16.36
N VAL A 55 0.68 3.20 -16.85
CA VAL A 55 -0.15 2.30 -16.04
C VAL A 55 0.61 1.05 -15.56
N ILE A 56 1.63 0.60 -16.30
CA ILE A 56 2.38 -0.62 -15.94
C ILE A 56 3.17 -0.42 -14.63
N PRO A 57 4.01 0.64 -14.47
CA PRO A 57 4.60 1.00 -13.19
C PRO A 57 3.58 1.21 -12.07
N VAL A 58 2.39 1.76 -12.36
CA VAL A 58 1.33 1.96 -11.36
C VAL A 58 0.80 0.62 -10.84
N ILE A 59 0.53 -0.33 -11.73
CA ILE A 59 0.09 -1.69 -11.36
C ILE A 59 1.18 -2.38 -10.54
N ALA A 60 2.42 -2.36 -11.03
CA ALA A 60 3.56 -2.98 -10.34
C ALA A 60 3.78 -2.39 -8.94
N SER A 61 3.75 -1.06 -8.83
CA SER A 61 3.93 -0.32 -7.57
C SER A 61 2.74 -0.43 -6.62
N SER A 62 1.59 -0.95 -7.08
CA SER A 62 0.45 -1.28 -6.22
C SER A 62 0.50 -2.73 -5.75
N LEU A 63 0.89 -3.66 -6.63
CA LEU A 63 0.94 -5.09 -6.34
C LEU A 63 2.15 -5.47 -5.46
N ILE A 64 3.36 -5.09 -5.88
CA ILE A 64 4.60 -5.58 -5.26
C ILE A 64 4.68 -5.16 -3.79
N PRO A 65 4.48 -3.88 -3.41
CA PRO A 65 4.53 -3.48 -2.00
C PRO A 65 3.43 -4.15 -1.16
N THR A 66 2.25 -4.40 -1.74
CA THR A 66 1.15 -5.08 -1.05
C THR A 66 1.50 -6.53 -0.72
N LEU A 67 2.12 -7.26 -1.65
CA LEU A 67 2.58 -8.63 -1.42
C LEU A 67 3.69 -8.67 -0.37
N ILE A 68 4.66 -7.75 -0.46
CA ILE A 68 5.72 -7.59 0.53
C ILE A 68 5.13 -7.30 1.92
N ALA A 69 4.12 -6.43 2.01
CA ALA A 69 3.43 -6.13 3.26
C ALA A 69 2.78 -7.39 3.87
N GLY A 70 2.26 -8.29 3.03
CA GLY A 70 1.78 -9.61 3.47
C GLY A 70 2.88 -10.44 4.12
N LEU A 71 4.06 -10.51 3.51
CA LEU A 71 5.22 -11.21 4.07
C LEU A 71 5.67 -10.56 5.39
N VAL A 72 5.73 -9.23 5.45
CA VAL A 72 6.07 -8.49 6.68
C VAL A 72 5.08 -8.82 7.80
N LEU A 73 3.77 -8.79 7.53
CA LEU A 73 2.77 -9.14 8.56
C LEU A 73 2.89 -10.62 9.00
N ALA A 74 3.20 -11.53 8.08
CA ALA A 74 3.44 -12.93 8.42
C ALA A 74 4.65 -13.10 9.36
N LEU A 75 5.76 -12.41 9.08
CA LEU A 75 6.95 -12.39 9.92
C LEU A 75 6.67 -11.77 11.30
N LEU A 76 5.99 -10.62 11.34
CA LEU A 76 5.60 -9.98 12.60
C LEU A 76 4.72 -10.92 13.44
N ASN A 77 3.81 -11.68 12.81
CA ASN A 77 2.97 -12.66 13.50
C ASN A 77 3.76 -13.81 14.12
N TYR A 78 4.89 -14.19 13.51
CA TYR A 78 5.78 -15.20 14.05
C TYR A 78 6.52 -14.68 15.29
N PHE A 79 7.09 -13.48 15.22
CA PHE A 79 7.97 -12.96 16.29
C PHE A 79 7.26 -12.19 17.41
N LEU A 80 6.10 -11.59 17.16
CA LEU A 80 5.48 -10.64 18.08
C LEU A 80 4.18 -11.14 18.72
N ASN A 81 3.90 -10.60 19.92
CA ASN A 81 2.65 -10.81 20.65
C ASN A 81 1.51 -9.89 20.19
N LYS A 82 1.83 -8.83 19.44
CA LYS A 82 0.87 -7.83 18.92
C LYS A 82 1.17 -7.44 17.46
N PRO A 83 1.19 -8.40 16.53
CA PRO A 83 1.68 -8.21 15.17
C PRO A 83 0.85 -7.21 14.37
N TRP A 84 -0.48 -7.22 14.53
CA TRP A 84 -1.35 -6.31 13.79
C TRP A 84 -1.20 -4.86 14.25
N ARG A 85 -1.13 -4.61 15.57
CA ARG A 85 -0.83 -3.26 16.09
C ARG A 85 0.52 -2.74 15.60
N VAL A 86 1.57 -3.56 15.63
CA VAL A 86 2.89 -3.12 15.13
C VAL A 86 2.86 -2.90 13.61
N PHE A 87 2.24 -3.81 12.87
CA PHE A 87 2.08 -3.70 11.42
C PHE A 87 1.36 -2.43 11.00
N THR A 88 0.26 -2.07 11.66
CA THR A 88 -0.50 -0.85 11.34
C THR A 88 0.29 0.43 11.61
N ILE A 89 1.10 0.47 12.68
CA ILE A 89 2.02 1.57 12.95
C ILE A 89 3.07 1.65 11.83
N VAL A 90 3.70 0.53 11.49
CA VAL A 90 4.71 0.47 10.41
C VAL A 90 4.10 0.88 9.08
N ALA A 91 2.90 0.42 8.74
CA ALA A 91 2.19 0.78 7.52
C ALA A 91 1.88 2.28 7.48
N ALA A 92 1.46 2.88 8.60
CA ALA A 92 1.23 4.33 8.68
C ALA A 92 2.53 5.13 8.49
N VAL A 93 3.63 4.69 9.12
CA VAL A 93 4.94 5.33 8.95
C VAL A 93 5.42 5.21 7.50
N LEU A 94 5.35 4.02 6.91
CA LEU A 94 5.76 3.79 5.52
C LEU A 94 4.89 4.55 4.52
N LEU A 95 3.58 4.71 4.79
CA LEU A 95 2.72 5.57 3.99
C LEU A 95 3.22 7.01 3.99
N VAL A 96 3.47 7.59 5.17
CA VAL A 96 3.96 8.98 5.29
C VAL A 96 5.32 9.13 4.61
N LEU A 97 6.24 8.18 4.82
CA LEU A 97 7.55 8.19 4.16
C LEU A 97 7.43 8.06 2.64
N SER A 98 6.45 7.30 2.15
CA SER A 98 6.24 7.13 0.71
C SER A 98 5.81 8.41 0.01
N PHE A 99 5.29 9.40 0.74
CA PHE A 99 4.92 10.70 0.16
C PHE A 99 6.13 11.54 -0.25
N ALA A 100 7.32 11.22 0.27
CA ALA A 100 8.56 11.84 -0.18
C ALA A 100 8.83 11.58 -1.67
N ASN A 101 8.45 10.40 -2.20
CA ASN A 101 8.73 10.04 -3.59
C ASN A 101 8.09 11.03 -4.60
N PRO A 102 6.77 11.31 -4.55
CA PRO A 102 6.18 12.33 -5.41
C PRO A 102 6.73 13.75 -5.19
N LEU A 103 7.10 14.09 -3.95
CA LEU A 103 7.65 15.42 -3.62
C LEU A 103 9.06 15.66 -4.17
N MET A 104 9.79 14.59 -4.49
CA MET A 104 11.15 14.65 -5.02
C MET A 104 11.20 14.71 -6.56
N ILE A 105 10.06 14.66 -7.25
CA ILE A 105 10.03 14.75 -8.71
C ILE A 105 10.24 16.22 -9.11
N PRO A 106 11.34 16.56 -9.82
CA PRO A 106 11.61 17.95 -10.17
C PRO A 106 10.67 18.45 -11.26
N GLY A 107 10.18 19.67 -11.12
CA GLY A 107 9.46 20.38 -12.18
C GLY A 107 8.02 19.94 -12.43
N VAL A 108 7.43 19.08 -11.59
CA VAL A 108 6.03 18.68 -11.73
C VAL A 108 5.06 19.61 -10.98
N PRO A 109 3.83 19.78 -11.47
CA PRO A 109 2.81 20.55 -10.78
C PRO A 109 2.44 19.96 -9.42
N VAL A 110 2.10 20.81 -8.44
CA VAL A 110 1.64 20.39 -7.10
C VAL A 110 0.39 19.50 -7.19
N THR A 111 -0.49 19.75 -8.15
CA THR A 111 -1.69 18.93 -8.41
C THR A 111 -1.34 17.48 -8.75
N MET A 112 -0.28 17.26 -9.54
CA MET A 112 0.23 15.93 -9.86
C MET A 112 0.77 15.23 -8.61
N VAL A 113 1.53 15.96 -7.78
CA VAL A 113 2.05 15.43 -6.50
C VAL A 113 0.91 15.00 -5.58
N ILE A 114 -0.13 15.82 -5.43
CA ILE A 114 -1.30 15.48 -4.61
C ILE A 114 -1.99 14.23 -5.15
N TRP A 115 -2.19 14.15 -6.47
CA TRP A 115 -2.84 13.02 -7.11
C TRP A 115 -2.05 11.71 -6.95
N LEU A 116 -0.73 11.75 -7.12
CA LEU A 116 0.14 10.60 -6.88
C LEU A 116 0.07 10.15 -5.41
N ASN A 117 0.09 11.08 -4.45
CA ASN A 117 -0.03 10.73 -3.03
C ASN A 117 -1.40 10.10 -2.68
N LEU A 118 -2.48 10.53 -3.34
CA LEU A 118 -3.79 9.86 -3.20
C LEU A 118 -3.71 8.38 -3.59
N MET A 119 -2.97 8.06 -4.66
CA MET A 119 -2.77 6.67 -5.09
C MET A 119 -1.98 5.84 -4.06
N HIS A 120 -1.05 6.45 -3.34
CA HIS A 120 -0.35 5.79 -2.22
C HIS A 120 -1.31 5.48 -1.06
N ILE A 121 -2.22 6.40 -0.76
CA ILE A 121 -3.27 6.20 0.25
C ILE A 121 -4.16 5.02 -0.15
N VAL A 122 -4.50 4.87 -1.43
CA VAL A 122 -5.27 3.72 -1.92
C VAL A 122 -4.55 2.40 -1.65
N VAL A 123 -3.24 2.32 -1.91
CA VAL A 123 -2.44 1.09 -1.63
C VAL A 123 -2.47 0.79 -0.13
N ALA A 124 -2.05 1.73 0.71
CA ALA A 124 -1.99 1.52 2.15
C ALA A 124 -3.37 1.23 2.76
N GLY A 125 -4.40 1.96 2.32
CA GLY A 125 -5.78 1.76 2.74
C GLY A 125 -6.30 0.38 2.37
N SER A 126 -6.03 -0.09 1.15
CA SER A 126 -6.38 -1.44 0.70
C SER A 126 -5.69 -2.50 1.56
N VAL A 127 -4.38 -2.37 1.79
CA VAL A 127 -3.61 -3.29 2.64
C VAL A 127 -4.21 -3.38 4.05
N VAL A 128 -4.40 -2.24 4.72
CA VAL A 128 -4.91 -2.20 6.10
C VAL A 128 -6.35 -2.71 6.17
N TYR A 129 -7.21 -2.33 5.22
CA TYR A 129 -8.59 -2.79 5.20
C TYR A 129 -8.70 -4.30 5.01
N PHE A 130 -8.11 -4.85 3.95
CA PHE A 130 -8.24 -6.27 3.63
C PHE A 130 -7.53 -7.14 4.67
N PHE A 131 -6.32 -6.77 5.11
CA PHE A 131 -5.62 -7.60 6.09
C PHE A 131 -6.34 -7.58 7.44
N GLY A 132 -6.83 -6.41 7.86
CA GLY A 132 -7.57 -6.26 9.11
C GLY A 132 -8.89 -7.02 9.06
N ARG A 133 -9.64 -6.91 7.96
CA ARG A 133 -10.96 -7.53 7.79
C ARG A 133 -10.92 -9.04 7.75
N PHE A 134 -9.87 -9.62 7.14
CA PHE A 134 -9.80 -11.06 6.90
C PHE A 134 -8.89 -11.80 7.88
N THR A 135 -7.86 -11.18 8.44
CA THR A 135 -6.83 -11.91 9.19
C THR A 135 -6.87 -11.69 10.71
N ARG A 136 -7.44 -10.59 11.19
CA ARG A 136 -7.35 -10.20 12.61
C ARG A 136 -8.15 -11.14 13.52
N ASN A 137 -7.47 -11.75 14.50
CA ASN A 137 -8.07 -12.57 15.55
C ASN A 137 -7.58 -12.10 16.93
N THR A 138 -8.45 -11.46 17.72
CA THR A 138 -8.15 -11.12 19.11
C THR A 138 -8.55 -12.26 20.04
N ARG A 139 -7.61 -12.79 20.84
CA ARG A 139 -7.90 -13.70 21.95
C ARG A 139 -7.55 -13.01 23.27
N VAL A 140 -8.49 -13.00 24.21
CA VAL A 140 -8.22 -12.63 25.60
C VAL A 140 -7.68 -13.90 26.27
N LEU A 141 -6.44 -13.85 26.76
CA LEU A 141 -5.89 -14.91 27.61
C LEU A 141 -6.18 -14.51 29.05
N ALA A 142 -6.98 -15.33 29.74
CA ALA A 142 -7.27 -15.22 31.17
C ALA A 142 -6.06 -15.67 31.99
#